data_AF-K9UZK9-F1
#
_entry.id   AF-K9UZK9-F1
#
_cell.length_a   1.000
_cell.length_b   1.000
_cell.length_c   1.000
_cell.angle_alpha   90.00
_cell.angle_beta   90.00
_cell.angle_gamma   90.00
#
_symmetry.space_group_name_H-M   'P 1'
#
loop_
_entity.id
_entity.type
_entity.pdbx_description
1 polymer ?
#
loop_
_entity_poly.entity_id
_entity_poly.type
_entity_poly.pdbx_seq_one_letter_code
_entity_poly.pdbx_strand_id
1 'polypeptide(L)'
;MKKILILSANPKNTPNLRLDEEVREIKNTLQLSPNRDGFQIITESAVRVDDLTRFLSHHQPTIVHFSGHGSGTDGLALEDNSGHMQLVSTQALAKLFDLFQLQVECVLLNACYSESQATAIHQYIDCVVGMNQAIGDKAAIEFSVGFYTALAAGRNYEDCFHMGCTSIDLQGIPEYLTPMRKIRQRRYQTVQAANPVTSNKDDSINNDNKGWQNRSVSIVGNVPGSAIQTGDSNTANINFQQVSLPAPASVNIETELNALREILAKLETSDRRKIDNAIADAEEEINKPQPDKNEVGKALERAFDYAKKAEGFASVIEKLKPHLTKTVGWLGENWHKLLSLVN
;
A
#
# COMPACT_ATOMS: atom_id res chain seq x y z
N MET A 1 -25.21 12.73 2.13
CA MET A 1 -25.61 11.34 2.42
C MET A 1 -24.71 10.41 1.63
N LYS A 2 -24.01 9.47 2.27
CA LYS A 2 -23.14 8.49 1.59
C LYS A 2 -23.96 7.27 1.17
N LYS A 3 -23.77 6.80 -0.07
CA LYS A 3 -24.42 5.58 -0.56
C LYS A 3 -23.46 4.40 -0.44
N ILE A 4 -23.90 3.34 0.24
CA ILE A 4 -23.18 2.09 0.42
C ILE A 4 -23.86 1.04 -0.45
N LEU A 5 -23.19 0.60 -1.51
CA LEU A 5 -23.65 -0.50 -2.36
C LEU A 5 -22.96 -1.79 -1.92
N ILE A 6 -23.74 -2.73 -1.39
CA ILE A 6 -23.29 -4.06 -1.01
C ILE A 6 -23.69 -5.03 -2.12
N LEU A 7 -22.69 -5.65 -2.73
CA LEU A 7 -22.80 -6.62 -3.81
C LEU A 7 -22.46 -8.00 -3.25
N SER A 8 -23.38 -8.96 -3.37
CA SER A 8 -23.14 -10.34 -2.99
C SER A 8 -23.29 -11.32 -4.15
N ALA A 9 -22.33 -12.22 -4.30
CA ALA A 9 -22.36 -13.27 -5.32
C ALA A 9 -21.96 -14.62 -4.72
N ASN A 10 -22.81 -15.62 -4.91
CA ASN A 10 -22.62 -16.97 -4.39
C ASN A 10 -23.01 -18.00 -5.47
N PRO A 11 -22.15 -18.18 -6.49
CA PRO A 11 -22.51 -19.00 -7.65
C PRO A 11 -22.82 -20.46 -7.26
N LYS A 12 -23.77 -21.08 -7.97
CA LYS A 12 -24.33 -22.41 -7.62
C LYS A 12 -23.30 -23.54 -7.54
N ASN A 13 -22.20 -23.41 -8.29
CA ASN A 13 -21.11 -24.39 -8.34
C ASN A 13 -19.95 -24.07 -7.38
N THR A 14 -20.20 -23.29 -6.33
CA THR A 14 -19.22 -22.96 -5.28
C THR A 14 -19.72 -23.38 -3.90
N PRO A 15 -18.83 -23.52 -2.89
CA PRO A 15 -19.26 -23.69 -1.51
C PRO A 15 -20.19 -22.56 -1.08
N ASN A 16 -21.29 -22.91 -0.42
CA ASN A 16 -22.29 -21.92 -0.03
C ASN A 16 -21.78 -21.04 1.14
N LEU A 17 -21.71 -19.74 0.93
CA LEU A 17 -21.38 -18.74 1.96
C LEU A 17 -22.65 -18.11 2.55
N ARG A 18 -22.64 -17.77 3.84
CA ARG A 18 -23.77 -17.09 4.50
C ARG A 18 -23.74 -15.57 4.28
N LEU A 19 -23.66 -15.12 3.03
CA LEU A 19 -23.52 -13.69 2.68
C LEU A 19 -24.67 -12.81 3.22
N ASP A 20 -25.87 -13.37 3.33
CA ASP A 20 -27.03 -12.67 3.89
C ASP A 20 -26.86 -12.32 5.37
N GLU A 21 -26.09 -13.13 6.11
CA GLU A 21 -25.79 -12.86 7.51
C GLU A 21 -24.89 -11.64 7.64
N GLU A 22 -23.84 -11.54 6.82
CA GLU A 22 -23.00 -10.35 6.75
C GLU A 22 -23.81 -9.09 6.42
N VAL A 23 -24.65 -9.15 5.37
CA VAL A 23 -25.52 -8.03 4.97
C VAL A 23 -26.45 -7.63 6.12
N ARG A 24 -27.02 -8.60 6.85
CA ARG A 24 -27.89 -8.35 7.99
C ARG A 24 -27.14 -7.63 9.10
N GLU A 25 -25.96 -8.10 9.48
CA GLU A 25 -25.18 -7.49 10.55
C GLU A 25 -24.71 -6.06 10.17
N ILE A 26 -24.28 -5.83 8.92
CA ILE A 26 -23.95 -4.48 8.44
C ILE A 26 -25.16 -3.54 8.56
N LYS A 27 -26.35 -3.98 8.13
CA LYS A 27 -27.59 -3.20 8.24
C LYS A 27 -27.92 -2.88 9.70
N ASN A 28 -27.84 -3.86 10.58
CA ASN A 28 -28.09 -3.67 12.02
C ASN A 28 -27.13 -2.64 12.62
N THR A 29 -25.83 -2.78 12.37
CA THR A 29 -24.79 -1.84 12.84
C THR A 29 -25.07 -0.41 12.42
N LEU A 30 -25.40 -0.20 11.14
CA LEU A 30 -25.66 1.14 10.62
C LEU A 30 -26.99 1.72 11.15
N GLN A 31 -28.03 0.90 11.31
CA GLN A 31 -29.32 1.34 11.85
C GLN A 31 -29.26 1.76 13.32
N LEU A 32 -28.42 1.09 14.13
CA LEU A 32 -28.24 1.41 15.55
C LEU A 32 -27.40 2.68 15.79
N SER A 33 -26.74 3.21 14.75
CA SER A 33 -25.91 4.40 14.88
C SER A 33 -26.75 5.68 15.05
N PRO A 34 -26.32 6.63 15.91
CA PRO A 34 -26.93 7.95 15.97
C PRO A 34 -26.84 8.72 14.64
N ASN A 35 -25.87 8.39 13.78
CA ASN A 35 -25.67 9.03 12.47
C ASN A 35 -26.26 8.22 11.30
N ARG A 36 -27.21 7.31 11.56
CA ARG A 36 -27.81 6.43 10.54
C ARG A 36 -28.36 7.19 9.32
N ASP A 37 -28.91 8.40 9.53
CA ASP A 37 -29.50 9.22 8.47
C ASP A 37 -28.44 9.78 7.49
N GLY A 38 -27.14 9.63 7.82
CA GLY A 38 -26.03 9.96 6.94
C GLY A 38 -25.80 8.93 5.82
N PHE A 39 -26.42 7.75 5.89
CA PHE A 39 -26.14 6.61 5.02
C PHE A 39 -27.39 6.09 4.30
N GLN A 40 -27.22 5.71 3.04
CA GLN A 40 -28.20 4.92 2.28
C GLN A 40 -27.56 3.57 1.94
N ILE A 41 -28.17 2.48 2.41
CA ILE A 41 -27.70 1.11 2.15
C ILE A 41 -28.48 0.54 0.96
N ILE A 42 -27.76 0.06 -0.04
CA ILE A 42 -28.30 -0.59 -1.24
C ILE A 42 -27.69 -1.98 -1.29
N THR A 43 -28.50 -3.01 -1.45
CA THR A 43 -28.06 -4.40 -1.47
C THR A 43 -28.52 -5.07 -2.74
N GLU A 44 -27.57 -5.61 -3.50
CA GLU A 44 -27.82 -6.41 -4.69
C GLU A 44 -27.18 -7.79 -4.50
N SER A 45 -27.97 -8.84 -4.70
CA SER A 45 -27.57 -10.23 -4.49
C SER A 45 -27.62 -11.00 -5.80
N ALA A 46 -26.96 -12.16 -5.85
CA ALA A 46 -26.78 -12.94 -7.08
C ALA A 46 -26.19 -12.08 -8.21
N VAL A 47 -25.19 -11.26 -7.87
CA VAL A 47 -24.64 -10.25 -8.79
C VAL A 47 -23.93 -10.95 -9.94
N ARG A 48 -24.38 -10.64 -11.17
CA ARG A 48 -23.73 -11.10 -12.39
C ARG A 48 -22.70 -10.11 -12.90
N VAL A 49 -21.82 -10.56 -13.79
CA VAL A 49 -20.79 -9.70 -14.40
C VAL A 49 -21.40 -8.48 -15.09
N ASP A 50 -22.48 -8.67 -15.84
CA ASP A 50 -23.18 -7.58 -16.56
C ASP A 50 -23.87 -6.58 -15.63
N ASP A 51 -24.10 -6.95 -14.37
CA ASP A 51 -24.77 -6.10 -13.40
C ASP A 51 -23.83 -5.04 -12.80
N LEU A 52 -22.51 -5.28 -12.80
CA LEU A 52 -21.53 -4.40 -12.15
C LEU A 52 -21.57 -2.95 -12.67
N THR A 53 -21.45 -2.77 -13.98
CA THR A 53 -21.48 -1.43 -14.61
C THR A 53 -22.83 -0.77 -14.39
N ARG A 54 -23.92 -1.54 -14.58
CA ARG A 54 -25.29 -1.07 -14.40
C ARG A 54 -25.55 -0.56 -12.99
N PHE A 55 -25.17 -1.33 -11.97
CA PHE A 55 -25.38 -0.96 -10.57
C PHE A 55 -24.52 0.23 -10.14
N LEU A 56 -23.25 0.26 -10.54
CA LEU A 56 -22.37 1.40 -10.23
C LEU A 56 -22.88 2.70 -10.88
N SER A 57 -23.32 2.64 -12.15
CA SER A 57 -23.88 3.80 -12.86
C SER A 57 -25.25 4.24 -12.32
N HIS A 58 -26.14 3.30 -12.00
CA HIS A 58 -27.49 3.62 -11.54
C HIS A 58 -27.48 4.16 -10.11
N HIS A 59 -26.86 3.42 -9.20
CA HIS A 59 -26.93 3.73 -7.77
C HIS A 59 -26.01 4.88 -7.38
N GLN A 60 -24.95 5.09 -8.15
CA GLN A 60 -23.89 6.06 -7.88
C GLN A 60 -23.34 5.96 -6.44
N PRO A 61 -22.82 4.79 -6.02
CA PRO A 61 -22.33 4.61 -4.66
C PRO A 61 -21.06 5.41 -4.37
N THR A 62 -20.92 5.80 -3.10
CA THR A 62 -19.69 6.35 -2.52
C THR A 62 -18.79 5.23 -1.98
N ILE A 63 -19.41 4.15 -1.50
CA ILE A 63 -18.73 2.99 -0.92
C ILE A 63 -19.27 1.75 -1.61
N VAL A 64 -18.38 0.89 -2.08
CA VAL A 64 -18.72 -0.42 -2.66
C VAL A 64 -18.17 -1.51 -1.77
N HIS A 65 -19.04 -2.41 -1.34
CA HIS A 65 -18.69 -3.60 -0.60
C HIS A 65 -18.99 -4.81 -1.47
N PHE A 66 -18.00 -5.66 -1.71
CA PHE A 66 -18.21 -6.95 -2.35
C PHE A 66 -18.00 -8.06 -1.33
N SER A 67 -18.97 -8.96 -1.23
CA SER A 67 -18.91 -10.15 -0.39
C SER A 67 -19.16 -11.39 -1.25
N GLY A 68 -18.23 -12.34 -1.20
CA GLY A 68 -18.29 -13.54 -2.02
C GLY A 68 -16.95 -14.25 -2.17
N HIS A 69 -16.86 -15.06 -3.22
CA HIS A 69 -15.66 -15.86 -3.48
C HIS A 69 -14.57 -15.08 -4.20
N GLY A 70 -13.31 -15.36 -3.87
CA GLY A 70 -12.12 -14.85 -4.54
C GLY A 70 -11.18 -15.99 -4.92
N SER A 71 -10.49 -15.83 -6.05
CA SER A 71 -9.57 -16.83 -6.61
C SER A 71 -8.17 -16.27 -6.83
N GLY A 72 -7.68 -15.50 -5.84
CA GLY A 72 -6.34 -14.91 -5.90
C GLY A 72 -6.13 -14.05 -7.12
N THR A 73 -5.08 -14.29 -7.90
CA THR A 73 -4.78 -13.51 -9.11
C THR A 73 -5.83 -13.62 -10.20
N ASP A 74 -6.65 -14.67 -10.20
CA ASP A 74 -7.61 -14.96 -11.26
C ASP A 74 -8.85 -14.05 -11.20
N GLY A 75 -9.18 -13.52 -10.02
CA GLY A 75 -10.25 -12.53 -9.87
C GLY A 75 -11.25 -12.80 -8.74
N LEU A 76 -12.36 -12.06 -8.82
CA LEU A 76 -13.55 -12.26 -7.99
C LEU A 76 -14.56 -13.11 -8.74
N ALA A 77 -15.26 -14.00 -8.02
CA ALA A 77 -16.27 -14.87 -8.59
C ALA A 77 -17.65 -14.20 -8.53
N LEU A 78 -18.26 -14.03 -9.70
CA LEU A 78 -19.60 -13.51 -9.89
C LEU A 78 -20.45 -14.57 -10.60
N GLU A 79 -21.74 -14.29 -10.80
CA GLU A 79 -22.62 -15.16 -11.57
C GLU A 79 -22.58 -14.86 -13.07
N ASP A 80 -22.70 -15.92 -13.87
CA ASP A 80 -23.15 -15.82 -15.26
C ASP A 80 -24.69 -15.83 -15.33
N ASN A 81 -25.24 -15.81 -16.55
CA ASN A 81 -26.69 -15.85 -16.76
C ASN A 81 -27.36 -17.17 -16.36
N SER A 82 -26.59 -18.21 -16.03
CA SER A 82 -27.08 -19.49 -15.51
C SER A 82 -26.94 -19.61 -13.98
N GLY A 83 -26.31 -18.62 -13.33
CA GLY A 83 -25.96 -18.64 -11.91
C GLY A 83 -24.71 -19.48 -11.59
N HIS A 84 -23.88 -19.79 -12.59
CA HIS A 84 -22.58 -20.43 -12.39
C HIS A 84 -21.48 -19.40 -12.22
N MET A 85 -20.35 -19.84 -11.67
CA MET A 85 -19.20 -18.99 -11.43
C MET A 85 -18.64 -18.47 -12.75
N GLN A 86 -18.52 -17.15 -12.83
CA GLN A 86 -17.72 -16.43 -13.80
C GLN A 86 -16.71 -15.55 -13.06
N LEU A 87 -15.43 -15.76 -13.35
CA LEU A 87 -14.37 -14.94 -12.75
C LEU A 87 -14.25 -13.59 -13.47
N VAL A 88 -14.19 -12.52 -12.69
CA VAL A 88 -13.87 -11.18 -13.17
C VAL A 88 -12.43 -10.86 -12.78
N SER A 89 -11.57 -10.78 -13.80
CA SER A 89 -10.13 -10.57 -13.59
C SER A 89 -9.79 -9.27 -12.86
N THR A 90 -8.64 -9.27 -12.20
CA THR A 90 -8.02 -8.10 -11.55
C THR A 90 -7.98 -6.88 -12.47
N GLN A 91 -7.59 -7.06 -13.73
CA GLN A 91 -7.49 -5.97 -14.69
C GLN A 91 -8.87 -5.41 -15.09
N ALA A 92 -9.88 -6.28 -15.22
CA ALA A 92 -11.24 -5.85 -15.52
C ALA A 92 -11.83 -5.05 -14.36
N LEU A 93 -11.62 -5.47 -13.11
CA LEU A 93 -12.04 -4.72 -11.92
C LEU A 93 -11.35 -3.35 -11.82
N ALA A 94 -10.04 -3.29 -12.07
CA ALA A 94 -9.31 -2.02 -12.07
C ALA A 94 -9.87 -1.04 -13.12
N LYS A 95 -10.07 -1.51 -14.37
CA LYS A 95 -10.69 -0.73 -15.45
C LYS A 95 -12.12 -0.29 -15.12
N LEU A 96 -12.90 -1.13 -14.44
CA LEU A 96 -14.24 -0.78 -13.99
C LEU A 96 -14.19 0.40 -13.03
N PHE A 97 -13.35 0.33 -11.99
CA PHE A 97 -13.29 1.37 -10.97
C PHE A 97 -12.60 2.67 -11.43
N ASP A 98 -11.74 2.63 -12.46
CA ASP A 98 -11.23 3.82 -13.15
C ASP A 98 -12.37 4.74 -13.63
N LEU A 99 -13.44 4.14 -14.18
CA LEU A 99 -14.63 4.87 -14.66
C LEU A 99 -15.39 5.61 -13.53
N PHE A 100 -15.21 5.21 -12.27
CA PHE A 100 -15.94 5.72 -11.12
C PHE A 100 -15.05 6.42 -10.08
N GLN A 101 -13.81 6.76 -10.43
CA GLN A 101 -12.81 7.31 -9.51
C GLN A 101 -13.16 8.65 -8.84
N LEU A 102 -14.11 9.41 -9.41
CA LEU A 102 -14.61 10.67 -8.83
C LEU A 102 -15.77 10.46 -7.85
N GLN A 103 -16.37 9.27 -7.86
CA GLN A 103 -17.61 8.96 -7.16
C GLN A 103 -17.38 7.97 -6.02
N VAL A 104 -16.60 6.92 -6.28
CA VAL A 104 -16.28 5.88 -5.28
C VAL A 104 -15.06 6.32 -4.49
N GLU A 105 -15.23 6.43 -3.17
CA GLU A 105 -14.17 6.77 -2.21
C GLU A 105 -13.53 5.52 -1.62
N CYS A 106 -14.33 4.46 -1.42
CA CYS A 106 -13.91 3.25 -0.73
C CYS A 106 -14.47 1.99 -1.40
N VAL A 107 -13.60 1.00 -1.59
CA VAL A 107 -13.96 -0.36 -2.01
C VAL A 107 -13.51 -1.35 -0.94
N LEU A 108 -14.41 -2.21 -0.48
CA LEU A 108 -14.13 -3.28 0.48
C LEU A 108 -14.41 -4.63 -0.17
N LEU A 109 -13.37 -5.45 -0.31
CA LEU A 109 -13.44 -6.78 -0.93
C LEU A 109 -13.35 -7.86 0.14
N ASN A 110 -14.50 -8.30 0.67
CA ASN A 110 -14.60 -9.48 1.52
C ASN A 110 -14.65 -10.74 0.67
N ALA A 111 -13.50 -11.06 0.08
CA ALA A 111 -13.27 -12.25 -0.71
C ALA A 111 -11.84 -12.76 -0.49
N CYS A 112 -11.67 -14.08 -0.42
CA CYS A 112 -10.37 -14.71 -0.19
C CYS A 112 -9.32 -14.27 -1.22
N TYR A 113 -8.10 -14.00 -0.76
CA TYR A 113 -6.96 -13.62 -1.61
C TYR A 113 -7.20 -12.39 -2.52
N SER A 114 -8.09 -11.47 -2.10
CA SER A 114 -8.46 -10.28 -2.88
C SER A 114 -7.46 -9.10 -2.81
N GLU A 115 -6.31 -9.24 -2.15
CA GLU A 115 -5.29 -8.17 -2.08
C GLU A 115 -4.76 -7.76 -3.48
N SER A 116 -4.69 -8.71 -4.41
CA SER A 116 -4.26 -8.41 -5.80
C SER A 116 -5.24 -7.44 -6.48
N GLN A 117 -6.54 -7.68 -6.32
CA GLN A 117 -7.59 -6.78 -6.81
C GLN A 117 -7.57 -5.46 -6.06
N ALA A 118 -7.38 -5.48 -4.74
CA ALA A 118 -7.28 -4.26 -3.95
C ALA A 118 -6.14 -3.35 -4.43
N THR A 119 -4.98 -3.94 -4.72
CA THR A 119 -3.80 -3.22 -5.25
C THR A 119 -4.07 -2.60 -6.62
N ALA A 120 -4.75 -3.33 -7.51
CA ALA A 120 -5.04 -2.83 -8.86
C ALA A 120 -6.12 -1.73 -8.85
N ILE A 121 -7.20 -1.91 -8.07
CA ILE A 121 -8.26 -0.91 -7.92
C ILE A 121 -7.74 0.35 -7.23
N HIS A 122 -6.80 0.20 -6.29
CA HIS A 122 -6.22 1.33 -5.57
C HIS A 122 -5.48 2.32 -6.47
N GLN A 123 -5.12 1.94 -7.71
CA GLN A 123 -4.60 2.89 -8.70
C GLN A 123 -5.58 4.07 -8.92
N TYR A 124 -6.88 3.81 -8.80
CA TYR A 124 -7.97 4.75 -9.09
C TYR A 124 -8.76 5.17 -7.84
N ILE A 125 -8.98 4.25 -6.90
CA ILE A 125 -9.79 4.48 -5.69
C ILE A 125 -8.92 4.72 -4.47
N ASP A 126 -9.29 5.71 -3.66
CA ASP A 126 -8.43 6.20 -2.60
C ASP A 126 -8.26 5.23 -1.43
N CYS A 127 -9.32 4.50 -1.09
CA CYS A 127 -9.30 3.47 -0.07
C CYS A 127 -9.78 2.14 -0.65
N VAL A 128 -8.93 1.12 -0.60
CA VAL A 128 -9.33 -0.23 -0.97
C VAL A 128 -8.88 -1.21 0.10
N VAL A 129 -9.80 -2.08 0.54
CA VAL A 129 -9.53 -3.19 1.45
C VAL A 129 -9.71 -4.49 0.69
N GLY A 130 -8.79 -5.43 0.88
CA GLY A 130 -8.90 -6.81 0.40
C GLY A 130 -8.21 -7.78 1.36
N MET A 131 -8.23 -9.06 1.05
CA MET A 131 -7.69 -10.13 1.91
C MET A 131 -6.40 -10.68 1.32
N ASN A 132 -5.32 -10.79 2.12
CA ASN A 132 -4.06 -11.39 1.64
C ASN A 132 -4.11 -12.93 1.57
N GLN A 133 -5.05 -13.54 2.28
CA GLN A 133 -5.24 -14.98 2.36
C GLN A 133 -6.73 -15.36 2.42
N ALA A 134 -7.02 -16.65 2.65
CA ALA A 134 -8.38 -17.08 2.95
C ALA A 134 -8.87 -16.48 4.28
N ILE A 135 -10.15 -16.13 4.34
CA ILE A 135 -10.80 -15.62 5.54
C ILE A 135 -12.07 -16.43 5.80
N GLY A 136 -12.30 -16.82 7.05
CA GLY A 136 -13.53 -17.49 7.47
C GLY A 136 -14.73 -16.55 7.57
N ASP A 137 -15.94 -17.07 7.34
CA ASP A 137 -17.20 -16.31 7.37
C ASP A 137 -17.33 -15.45 8.63
N LYS A 138 -17.02 -16.02 9.81
CA LYS A 138 -17.12 -15.29 11.08
C LYS A 138 -16.16 -14.09 11.11
N ALA A 139 -14.90 -14.27 10.68
CA ALA A 139 -13.93 -13.18 10.64
C ALA A 139 -14.35 -12.07 9.66
N ALA A 140 -14.87 -12.44 8.49
CA ALA A 140 -15.35 -11.48 7.49
C ALA A 140 -16.53 -10.64 8.03
N ILE A 141 -17.50 -11.30 8.69
CA ILE A 141 -18.64 -10.61 9.33
C ILE A 141 -18.16 -9.65 10.42
N GLU A 142 -17.29 -10.09 11.32
CA GLU A 142 -16.78 -9.27 12.43
C GLU A 142 -15.96 -8.08 11.92
N PHE A 143 -15.16 -8.28 10.86
CA PHE A 143 -14.46 -7.19 10.18
C PHE A 143 -15.44 -6.14 9.67
N SER A 144 -16.47 -6.57 8.94
CA SER A 144 -17.49 -5.70 8.38
C SER A 144 -18.25 -4.92 9.46
N VAL A 145 -18.67 -5.61 10.53
CA VAL A 145 -19.33 -4.98 11.69
C VAL A 145 -18.43 -3.90 12.30
N GLY A 146 -17.16 -4.20 12.57
CA GLY A 146 -16.21 -3.22 13.11
C GLY A 146 -15.98 -2.03 12.17
N PHE A 147 -15.78 -2.31 10.88
CA PHE A 147 -15.59 -1.29 9.86
C PHE A 147 -16.77 -0.32 9.76
N TYR A 148 -17.99 -0.84 9.66
CA TYR A 148 -19.19 0.00 9.56
C TYR A 148 -19.56 0.66 10.88
N THR A 149 -19.22 0.07 12.04
CA THR A 149 -19.37 0.75 13.34
C THR A 149 -18.54 2.03 13.38
N ALA A 150 -17.28 1.96 12.93
CA ALA A 150 -16.40 3.12 12.87
C ALA A 150 -16.88 4.16 11.86
N LEU A 151 -17.31 3.70 10.69
CA LEU A 151 -17.84 4.58 9.66
C LEU A 151 -19.07 5.35 10.17
N ALA A 152 -19.98 4.65 10.84
CA ALA A 152 -21.18 5.24 11.42
C ALA A 152 -20.85 6.21 12.57
N ALA A 153 -19.73 6.02 13.26
CA ALA A 153 -19.20 6.95 14.25
C ALA A 153 -18.47 8.17 13.64
N GLY A 154 -18.48 8.33 12.31
CA GLY A 154 -17.87 9.46 11.62
C GLY A 154 -16.35 9.38 11.50
N ARG A 155 -15.77 8.18 11.67
CA ARG A 155 -14.32 7.96 11.57
C ARG A 155 -13.86 7.92 10.11
N ASN A 156 -12.57 8.19 9.89
CA ASN A 156 -11.97 8.06 8.57
C ASN A 156 -11.81 6.57 8.17
N TYR A 157 -11.53 6.29 6.91
CA TYR A 157 -11.45 4.90 6.43
C TYR A 157 -10.29 4.08 7.02
N GLU A 158 -9.20 4.72 7.43
CA GLU A 158 -8.08 4.05 8.10
C GLU A 158 -8.47 3.57 9.50
N ASP A 159 -9.15 4.43 10.26
CA ASP A 159 -9.76 4.06 11.54
C ASP A 159 -10.83 2.97 11.35
N CYS A 160 -11.61 3.03 10.27
CA CYS A 160 -12.59 1.99 9.97
C CYS A 160 -11.92 0.63 9.75
N PHE A 161 -10.84 0.61 8.97
CA PHE A 161 -10.05 -0.60 8.79
C PHE A 161 -9.49 -1.13 10.12
N HIS A 162 -8.87 -0.27 10.93
CA HIS A 162 -8.31 -0.69 12.22
C HIS A 162 -9.40 -1.23 13.16
N MET A 163 -10.57 -0.58 13.23
CA MET A 163 -11.68 -1.06 14.05
C MET A 163 -12.21 -2.41 13.54
N GLY A 164 -12.27 -2.63 12.23
CA GLY A 164 -12.59 -3.95 11.66
C GLY A 164 -11.61 -5.04 12.10
N CYS A 165 -10.31 -4.79 11.99
CA CYS A 165 -9.28 -5.73 12.47
C CYS A 165 -9.38 -5.99 13.97
N THR A 166 -9.58 -4.94 14.78
CA THR A 166 -9.77 -5.05 16.23
C THR A 166 -11.03 -5.85 16.57
N SER A 167 -12.12 -5.71 15.83
CA SER A 167 -13.33 -6.52 16.03
C SER A 167 -13.08 -8.02 15.83
N ILE A 168 -12.28 -8.41 14.84
CA ILE A 168 -11.84 -9.82 14.67
C ILE A 168 -11.03 -10.28 15.90
N ASP A 169 -10.06 -9.48 16.33
CA ASP A 169 -9.15 -9.81 17.42
C ASP A 169 -9.88 -9.93 18.77
N LEU A 170 -10.83 -9.03 19.05
CA LEU A 170 -11.68 -9.07 20.25
C LEU A 170 -12.54 -10.33 20.34
N GLN A 171 -12.86 -10.96 19.21
CA GLN A 171 -13.57 -12.24 19.16
C GLN A 171 -12.64 -13.45 19.33
N GLY A 172 -11.33 -13.22 19.50
CA GLY A 172 -10.31 -14.26 19.63
C GLY A 172 -10.07 -15.04 18.34
N ILE A 173 -10.39 -14.46 17.18
CA ILE A 173 -10.24 -15.12 15.88
C ILE A 173 -8.85 -14.81 15.32
N PRO A 174 -8.01 -15.81 15.02
CA PRO A 174 -6.62 -15.61 14.60
C PRO A 174 -6.48 -15.19 13.11
N GLU A 175 -7.43 -14.40 12.61
CA GLU A 175 -7.52 -13.93 11.22
C GLU A 175 -7.49 -12.39 11.13
N TYR A 176 -7.22 -11.68 12.24
CA TYR A 176 -7.23 -10.22 12.31
C TYR A 176 -6.16 -9.53 11.43
N LEU A 177 -5.14 -10.28 10.99
CA LEU A 177 -4.10 -9.84 10.05
C LEU A 177 -4.41 -10.17 8.57
N THR A 178 -5.54 -10.83 8.30
CA THR A 178 -5.95 -11.19 6.93
C THR A 178 -6.40 -9.96 6.11
N PRO A 179 -7.19 -9.03 6.67
CA PRO A 179 -7.53 -7.79 5.96
C PRO A 179 -6.30 -6.93 5.71
N MET A 180 -6.15 -6.46 4.48
CA MET A 180 -5.10 -5.56 4.04
C MET A 180 -5.72 -4.31 3.42
N ARG A 181 -5.19 -3.14 3.77
CA ARG A 181 -5.63 -1.85 3.22
C ARG A 181 -4.62 -1.25 2.26
N LYS A 182 -5.14 -0.51 1.27
CA LYS A 182 -4.40 0.41 0.42
C LYS A 182 -5.11 1.76 0.51
N ILE A 183 -4.45 2.76 1.13
CA ILE A 183 -5.05 4.08 1.38
C ILE A 183 -4.10 5.18 0.89
N ARG A 184 -4.64 6.15 0.15
CA ARG A 184 -3.99 7.42 -0.20
C ARG A 184 -4.79 8.57 0.42
N GLN A 185 -4.11 9.60 0.90
CA GLN A 185 -4.79 10.86 1.25
C GLN A 185 -5.00 11.67 -0.03
N ARG A 186 -6.24 11.76 -0.53
CA ARG A 186 -6.56 12.71 -1.61
C ARG A 186 -6.53 14.13 -1.06
N ARG A 187 -5.70 14.98 -1.68
CA ARG A 187 -5.88 16.43 -1.68
C ARG A 187 -7.22 16.72 -2.35
N TYR A 188 -8.27 16.98 -1.60
CA TYR A 188 -9.40 17.71 -2.18
C TYR A 188 -8.84 19.06 -2.65
N GLN A 189 -8.68 19.25 -3.96
CA GLN A 189 -8.68 20.59 -4.52
C GLN A 189 -10.09 21.12 -4.29
N THR A 190 -10.28 21.78 -3.16
CA THR A 190 -11.40 22.69 -3.00
C THR A 190 -11.25 23.71 -4.12
N VAL A 191 -12.09 23.60 -5.14
CA VAL A 191 -12.37 24.74 -6.01
C VAL A 191 -12.96 25.79 -5.07
N GLN A 192 -12.11 26.72 -4.63
CA GLN A 192 -12.53 27.85 -3.80
C GLN A 192 -13.55 28.63 -4.62
N ALA A 193 -14.83 28.49 -4.24
CA ALA A 193 -15.82 29.50 -4.56
C ALA A 193 -15.35 30.79 -3.86
N ALA A 194 -14.80 31.70 -4.66
CA ALA A 194 -14.48 33.03 -4.20
C ALA A 194 -15.75 33.68 -3.66
N ASN A 195 -15.71 34.15 -2.41
CA ASN A 195 -16.24 35.45 -2.09
C ASN A 195 -15.55 36.07 -0.87
N PRO A 196 -15.36 37.39 -0.87
CA PRO A 196 -14.45 38.08 0.04
C PRO A 196 -15.21 38.62 1.26
N VAL A 197 -14.64 38.49 2.46
CA VAL A 197 -15.05 39.33 3.59
C VAL A 197 -13.83 39.77 4.37
N THR A 198 -13.67 41.09 4.38
CA THR A 198 -12.82 41.92 5.24
C THR A 198 -13.14 41.73 6.72
N SER A 199 -12.13 41.75 7.58
CA SER A 199 -12.33 42.14 8.99
C SER A 199 -11.09 42.82 9.57
N ASN A 200 -11.28 44.09 9.93
CA ASN A 200 -10.43 44.82 10.85
C ASN A 200 -10.55 44.28 12.28
N LYS A 201 -9.39 44.20 12.93
CA LYS A 201 -9.01 44.53 14.33
C LYS A 201 -9.90 44.19 15.54
N ASP A 202 -9.15 43.66 16.52
CA ASP A 202 -9.17 43.82 17.98
C ASP A 202 -10.36 43.24 18.76
N ASP A 203 -10.09 42.21 19.58
CA ASP A 203 -9.89 42.47 21.01
C ASP A 203 -9.16 41.33 21.74
N SER A 204 -8.37 41.75 22.71
CA SER A 204 -7.46 41.00 23.58
C SER A 204 -8.13 40.04 24.56
N ILE A 205 -7.40 39.01 25.03
CA ILE A 205 -7.13 38.71 26.45
C ILE A 205 -6.01 37.63 26.58
N ASN A 206 -4.93 38.05 27.24
CA ASN A 206 -3.95 37.34 28.10
C ASN A 206 -4.29 35.90 28.56
N ASN A 207 -3.38 34.99 28.88
CA ASN A 207 -1.92 34.88 28.94
C ASN A 207 -1.65 33.40 29.32
N ASP A 208 -0.56 32.81 28.82
CA ASP A 208 0.37 31.98 29.61
C ASP A 208 1.46 31.40 28.72
N ASN A 209 2.58 32.14 28.71
CA ASN A 209 3.82 31.80 28.04
C ASN A 209 4.59 30.75 28.86
N LYS A 210 4.67 29.51 28.37
CA LYS A 210 5.77 28.59 28.67
C LYS A 210 6.60 28.40 27.42
N GLY A 211 7.87 28.79 27.51
CA GLY A 211 8.81 28.93 26.40
C GLY A 211 8.88 27.70 25.49
N TRP A 212 8.75 27.94 24.18
CA TRP A 212 8.90 26.92 23.15
C TRP A 212 10.37 26.85 22.74
N GLN A 213 11.09 25.87 23.29
CA GLN A 213 12.37 25.43 22.72
C GLN A 213 12.13 24.96 21.28
N ASN A 214 13.02 25.34 20.36
CA ASN A 214 12.95 24.92 18.96
C ASN A 214 12.93 23.37 18.87
N ARG A 215 11.85 22.80 18.32
CA ARG A 215 11.62 21.33 18.22
C ARG A 215 11.84 20.80 16.80
N SER A 216 12.63 21.49 15.99
CA SER A 216 12.92 21.04 14.62
C SER A 216 13.63 19.68 14.62
N VAL A 217 13.05 18.70 13.92
CA VAL A 217 13.63 17.38 13.67
C VAL A 217 14.26 17.39 12.29
N SER A 218 15.58 17.25 12.23
CA SER A 218 16.33 17.14 10.96
C SER A 218 16.69 15.69 10.71
N ILE A 219 16.19 15.13 9.60
CA ILE A 219 16.55 13.79 9.15
C ILE A 219 17.46 13.95 7.94
N VAL A 220 18.71 13.49 8.07
CA VAL A 220 19.72 13.51 7.02
C VAL A 220 20.05 12.05 6.68
N GLY A 221 19.84 11.66 5.42
CA GLY A 221 20.06 10.28 4.95
C GLY A 221 18.89 9.75 4.10
N ASN A 222 18.98 8.48 3.69
CA ASN A 222 17.99 7.84 2.82
C ASN A 222 16.88 7.19 3.67
N VAL A 223 15.61 7.56 3.45
CA VAL A 223 14.47 7.14 4.29
C VAL A 223 13.38 6.39 3.47
N PRO A 224 13.73 5.32 2.74
CA PRO A 224 12.76 4.62 1.90
C PRO A 224 11.66 3.98 2.76
N GLY A 225 10.40 4.21 2.40
CA GLY A 225 9.23 3.63 3.07
C GLY A 225 8.95 4.16 4.47
N SER A 226 9.60 5.24 4.89
CA SER A 226 9.41 5.81 6.23
C SER A 226 8.36 6.93 6.23
N ALA A 227 7.55 6.98 7.29
CA ALA A 227 6.63 8.08 7.55
C ALA A 227 7.23 9.01 8.61
N ILE A 228 7.47 10.27 8.25
CA ILE A 228 7.86 11.31 9.22
C ILE A 228 6.56 11.95 9.72
N GLN A 229 6.18 11.63 10.95
CA GLN A 229 5.01 12.22 11.61
C GLN A 229 5.46 13.42 12.45
N THR A 230 5.04 14.63 12.06
CA THR A 230 5.25 15.86 12.84
C THR A 230 3.91 16.37 13.35
N GLY A 231 3.91 17.14 14.44
CA GLY A 231 2.70 17.84 14.91
C GLY A 231 2.27 18.98 13.99
N ASP A 232 1.26 19.73 14.41
CA ASP A 232 0.67 20.81 13.61
C ASP A 232 1.63 22.02 13.46
N SER A 233 1.51 22.75 12.34
CA SER A 233 2.28 23.98 12.02
C SER A 233 3.81 23.81 11.82
N ASN A 234 4.29 22.61 11.50
CA ASN A 234 5.71 22.40 11.15
C ASN A 234 5.97 22.65 9.66
N THR A 235 7.10 23.28 9.34
CA THR A 235 7.58 23.41 7.96
C THR A 235 8.56 22.28 7.66
N ALA A 236 8.15 21.34 6.80
CA ALA A 236 9.03 20.28 6.31
C ALA A 236 9.70 20.73 5.01
N ASN A 237 11.02 20.87 5.03
CA ASN A 237 11.82 21.12 3.83
C ASN A 237 12.44 19.79 3.37
N ILE A 238 12.10 19.35 2.16
CA ILE A 238 12.65 18.13 1.57
C ILE A 238 13.57 18.54 0.42
N ASN A 239 14.86 18.28 0.57
CA ASN A 239 15.85 18.46 -0.48
C ASN A 239 16.17 17.09 -1.09
N PHE A 240 15.72 16.85 -2.32
CA PHE A 240 16.09 15.65 -3.06
C PHE A 240 17.39 15.88 -3.80
N GLN A 241 18.35 14.98 -3.64
CA GLN A 241 19.52 14.92 -4.52
C GLN A 241 19.22 13.91 -5.63
N GLN A 242 18.89 14.42 -6.82
CA GLN A 242 18.63 13.58 -7.99
C GLN A 242 19.95 13.00 -8.49
N VAL A 243 20.11 11.69 -8.42
CA VAL A 243 21.27 10.98 -8.97
C VAL A 243 20.91 10.46 -10.36
N SER A 244 21.61 10.94 -11.39
CA SER A 244 21.46 10.42 -12.75
C SER A 244 22.24 9.11 -12.87
N LEU A 245 21.56 8.03 -13.28
CA LEU A 245 22.19 6.73 -13.52
C LEU A 245 22.59 6.59 -15.01
N PRO A 246 23.72 5.94 -15.31
CA PRO A 246 24.12 5.64 -16.69
C PRO A 246 23.21 4.57 -17.31
N ALA A 247 23.09 4.58 -18.63
CA ALA A 247 22.35 3.53 -19.34
C ALA A 247 23.02 2.16 -19.13
N PRO A 248 22.26 1.07 -18.92
CA PRO A 248 22.83 -0.26 -18.63
C PRO A 248 23.88 -0.72 -19.65
N ALA A 249 23.68 -0.42 -20.94
CA ALA A 249 24.59 -0.81 -22.02
C ALA A 249 25.93 -0.04 -22.03
N SER A 250 26.02 1.09 -21.29
CA SER A 250 27.22 1.91 -21.19
C SER A 250 28.14 1.52 -20.02
N VAL A 251 27.73 0.55 -19.21
CA VAL A 251 28.45 0.12 -18.01
C VAL A 251 29.23 -1.15 -18.30
N ASN A 252 30.55 -1.11 -18.10
CA ASN A 252 31.37 -2.32 -18.06
C ASN A 252 31.31 -2.92 -16.64
N ILE A 253 30.39 -3.86 -16.45
CA ILE A 253 30.08 -4.42 -15.12
C ILE A 253 31.28 -5.13 -14.47
N GLU A 254 32.13 -5.81 -15.24
CA GLU A 254 33.35 -6.45 -14.74
C GLU A 254 34.33 -5.42 -14.14
N THR A 255 34.51 -4.28 -14.81
CA THR A 255 35.39 -3.21 -14.34
C THR A 255 34.85 -2.60 -13.04
N GLU A 256 33.55 -2.37 -12.96
CA GLU A 256 32.94 -1.78 -11.77
C GLU A 256 32.93 -2.75 -10.58
N LEU A 257 32.71 -4.05 -10.79
CA LEU A 257 32.81 -5.06 -9.73
C LEU A 257 34.23 -5.23 -9.20
N ASN A 258 35.24 -5.25 -10.09
CA ASN A 258 36.64 -5.27 -9.68
C ASN A 258 37.01 -4.05 -8.83
N ALA A 259 36.56 -2.85 -9.22
CA ALA A 259 36.80 -1.63 -8.45
C ALA A 259 36.13 -1.68 -7.07
N LEU A 260 34.88 -2.18 -6.99
CA LEU A 260 34.20 -2.39 -5.71
C LEU A 260 34.99 -3.36 -4.81
N ARG A 261 35.47 -4.47 -5.38
CA ARG A 261 36.29 -5.45 -4.67
C ARG A 261 37.57 -4.85 -4.10
N GLU A 262 38.31 -4.09 -4.90
CA GLU A 262 39.56 -3.44 -4.46
C GLU A 262 39.35 -2.42 -3.35
N ILE A 263 38.23 -1.69 -3.38
CA ILE A 263 37.91 -0.72 -2.33
C ILE A 263 37.51 -1.44 -1.06
N LEU A 264 36.65 -2.47 -1.17
CA LEU A 264 36.25 -3.29 -0.03
C LEU A 264 37.42 -4.08 0.54
N ALA A 265 38.43 -4.44 -0.27
CA ALA A 265 39.70 -5.08 0.14
C ALA A 265 40.46 -4.33 1.22
N LYS A 266 40.31 -3.00 1.27
CA LYS A 266 41.04 -2.11 2.19
C LYS A 266 40.36 -1.97 3.56
N LEU A 267 39.23 -2.64 3.77
CA LEU A 267 38.51 -2.63 5.04
C LEU A 267 39.07 -3.70 5.98
N GLU A 268 39.43 -3.26 7.19
CA GLU A 268 39.79 -4.14 8.29
C GLU A 268 38.50 -4.72 8.90
N THR A 269 38.27 -6.02 8.72
CA THR A 269 37.04 -6.67 9.17
C THR A 269 37.19 -8.16 9.41
N SER A 270 36.52 -8.65 10.45
CA SER A 270 36.42 -10.08 10.76
C SER A 270 35.53 -10.85 9.78
N ASP A 271 34.68 -10.16 9.01
CA ASP A 271 33.78 -10.75 8.02
C ASP A 271 34.39 -10.82 6.60
N ARG A 272 35.71 -10.59 6.45
CA ARG A 272 36.44 -10.54 5.16
C ARG A 272 36.04 -11.65 4.19
N ARG A 273 36.09 -12.90 4.65
CA ARG A 273 35.76 -14.08 3.85
C ARG A 273 34.33 -14.06 3.32
N LYS A 274 33.37 -13.50 4.08
CA LYS A 274 31.98 -13.42 3.65
C LYS A 274 31.79 -12.37 2.56
N ILE A 275 32.50 -11.25 2.67
CA ILE A 275 32.52 -10.20 1.64
C ILE A 275 33.13 -10.74 0.35
N ASP A 276 34.29 -11.40 0.45
CA ASP A 276 34.98 -11.98 -0.71
C ASP A 276 34.13 -13.04 -1.43
N ASN A 277 33.50 -13.94 -0.68
CA ASN A 277 32.61 -14.94 -1.26
C ASN A 277 31.40 -14.31 -1.96
N ALA A 278 30.79 -13.30 -1.36
CA ALA A 278 29.63 -12.63 -1.95
C ALA A 278 30.00 -11.86 -3.23
N ILE A 279 31.20 -11.27 -3.29
CA ILE A 279 31.71 -10.65 -4.52
C ILE A 279 32.06 -11.70 -5.56
N ALA A 280 32.66 -12.82 -5.17
CA ALA A 280 32.96 -13.93 -6.07
C ALA A 280 31.69 -14.54 -6.69
N ASP A 281 30.60 -14.68 -5.91
CA ASP A 281 29.30 -15.12 -6.43
C ASP A 281 28.78 -14.17 -7.52
N ALA A 282 28.96 -12.85 -7.34
CA ALA A 282 28.59 -11.85 -8.34
C ALA A 282 29.49 -11.93 -9.59
N GLU A 283 30.80 -12.11 -9.41
CA GLU A 283 31.77 -12.31 -10.49
C GLU A 283 31.50 -13.60 -11.28
N GLU A 284 31.10 -14.69 -10.63
CA GLU A 284 30.72 -15.93 -11.30
C GLU A 284 29.46 -15.74 -12.16
N GLU A 285 28.47 -15.02 -11.62
CA GLU A 285 27.20 -14.77 -12.32
C GLU A 285 27.37 -13.90 -13.57
N ILE A 286 28.20 -12.85 -13.51
CA ILE A 286 28.45 -11.99 -14.69
C ILE A 286 29.22 -12.70 -15.81
N ASN A 287 29.96 -13.76 -15.50
CA ASN A 287 30.73 -14.53 -16.47
C ASN A 287 29.88 -15.58 -17.22
N LYS A 288 28.60 -15.73 -16.85
CA LYS A 288 27.68 -16.63 -17.55
C LYS A 288 27.26 -16.04 -18.90
N PRO A 289 26.90 -16.87 -19.90
CA PRO A 289 26.44 -16.40 -21.21
C PRO A 289 25.22 -15.46 -21.16
N GLN A 290 24.39 -15.59 -20.11
CA GLN A 290 23.28 -14.70 -19.79
C GLN A 290 23.25 -14.47 -18.27
N PRO A 291 23.88 -13.39 -17.78
CA PRO A 291 23.91 -13.07 -16.36
C PRO A 291 22.52 -12.74 -15.79
N ASP A 292 22.14 -13.33 -14.66
CA ASP A 292 20.96 -12.91 -13.91
C ASP A 292 21.30 -11.68 -13.03
N LYS A 293 20.79 -10.52 -13.44
CA LYS A 293 20.97 -9.26 -12.72
C LYS A 293 20.45 -9.30 -11.28
N ASN A 294 19.41 -10.09 -11.00
CA ASN A 294 18.90 -10.21 -9.64
C ASN A 294 19.83 -11.02 -8.75
N GLU A 295 20.48 -12.06 -9.27
CA GLU A 295 21.46 -12.83 -8.52
C GLU A 295 22.72 -12.00 -8.24
N VAL A 296 23.20 -11.24 -9.23
CA VAL A 296 24.29 -10.25 -9.03
C VAL A 296 23.91 -9.23 -7.96
N GLY A 297 22.68 -8.70 -8.02
CA GLY A 297 22.18 -7.73 -7.05
C GLY A 297 22.10 -8.29 -5.62
N LYS A 298 21.60 -9.51 -5.44
CA LYS A 298 21.54 -10.19 -4.13
C LYS A 298 22.94 -10.47 -3.57
N ALA A 299 23.87 -10.87 -4.43
CA ALA A 299 25.24 -11.12 -4.05
C ALA A 299 25.91 -9.82 -3.55
N LEU A 300 25.71 -8.71 -4.27
CA LEU A 300 26.19 -7.40 -3.85
C LEU A 300 25.54 -6.92 -2.55
N GLU A 301 24.22 -7.06 -2.40
CA GLU A 301 23.53 -6.70 -1.15
C GLU A 301 24.16 -7.42 0.06
N ARG A 302 24.41 -8.73 -0.05
CA ARG A 302 25.11 -9.50 0.99
C ARG A 302 26.52 -8.97 1.25
N ALA A 303 27.29 -8.67 0.21
CA ALA A 303 28.65 -8.15 0.36
C ALA A 303 28.66 -6.83 1.15
N PHE A 304 27.77 -5.89 0.81
CA PHE A 304 27.66 -4.61 1.49
C PHE A 304 27.08 -4.72 2.91
N ASP A 305 26.19 -5.69 3.16
CA ASP A 305 25.66 -5.95 4.50
C ASP A 305 26.72 -6.41 5.51
N TYR A 306 27.77 -7.10 5.03
CA TYR A 306 28.95 -7.40 5.83
C TYR A 306 29.94 -6.23 5.87
N ALA A 307 30.17 -5.57 4.73
CA ALA A 307 31.12 -4.46 4.65
C ALA A 307 30.73 -3.28 5.56
N LYS A 308 29.44 -2.95 5.68
CA LYS A 308 28.96 -1.84 6.52
C LYS A 308 29.24 -2.02 8.01
N LYS A 309 29.57 -3.24 8.44
CA LYS A 309 29.94 -3.56 9.83
C LYS A 309 31.43 -3.36 10.11
N ALA A 310 32.25 -3.17 9.07
CA ALA A 310 33.69 -3.00 9.18
C ALA A 310 34.04 -1.62 9.76
N GLU A 311 35.09 -1.59 10.58
CA GLU A 311 35.66 -0.33 11.04
C GLU A 311 36.27 0.42 9.84
N GLY A 312 35.98 1.71 9.71
CA GLY A 312 36.46 2.51 8.57
C GLY A 312 35.61 2.43 7.30
N PHE A 313 34.46 1.73 7.28
CA PHE A 313 33.54 1.73 6.12
C PHE A 313 33.17 3.15 5.67
N ALA A 314 32.89 4.06 6.61
CA ALA A 314 32.57 5.46 6.29
C ALA A 314 33.67 6.18 5.48
N SER A 315 34.94 5.79 5.67
CA SER A 315 36.09 6.41 4.98
C SER A 315 36.24 6.01 3.51
N VAL A 316 35.56 4.94 3.09
CA VAL A 316 35.62 4.43 1.72
C VAL A 316 34.36 4.74 0.90
N ILE A 317 33.30 5.26 1.52
CA ILE A 317 32.02 5.58 0.86
C ILE A 317 32.20 6.45 -0.38
N GLU A 318 32.96 7.54 -0.28
CA GLU A 318 33.22 8.45 -1.41
C GLU A 318 33.90 7.75 -2.59
N LYS A 319 34.71 6.73 -2.32
CA LYS A 319 35.36 5.91 -3.36
C LYS A 319 34.40 4.86 -3.92
N LEU A 320 33.52 4.29 -3.11
CA LEU A 320 32.53 3.29 -3.51
C LEU A 320 31.41 3.88 -4.38
N LYS A 321 30.99 5.11 -4.07
CA LYS A 321 29.85 5.79 -4.69
C LYS A 321 29.85 5.78 -6.22
N PRO A 322 30.90 6.22 -6.94
CA PRO A 322 30.88 6.23 -8.41
C PRO A 322 30.74 4.82 -9.01
N HIS A 323 31.38 3.82 -8.41
CA HIS A 323 31.33 2.44 -8.89
C HIS A 323 29.98 1.79 -8.60
N LEU A 324 29.47 1.94 -7.38
CA LEU A 324 28.16 1.40 -7.01
C LEU A 324 27.03 2.06 -7.82
N THR A 325 27.15 3.35 -8.12
CA THR A 325 26.18 4.08 -8.98
C THR A 325 26.09 3.46 -10.37
N LYS A 326 27.21 3.16 -11.00
CA LYS A 326 27.23 2.53 -12.32
C LYS A 326 26.74 1.08 -12.27
N THR A 327 27.18 0.32 -11.27
CA THR A 327 26.73 -1.06 -11.04
C THR A 327 25.20 -1.13 -10.87
N VAL A 328 24.62 -0.24 -10.06
CA VAL A 328 23.16 -0.15 -9.90
C VAL A 328 22.46 0.27 -11.19
N GLY A 329 23.04 1.20 -11.96
CA GLY A 329 22.54 1.56 -13.29
C GLY A 329 22.49 0.36 -14.25
N TRP A 330 23.44 -0.57 -14.15
CA TRP A 330 23.43 -1.82 -14.91
C TRP A 330 22.39 -2.83 -14.39
N LEU A 331 22.26 -2.97 -13.06
CA LEU A 331 21.32 -3.89 -12.40
C LEU A 331 19.85 -3.53 -12.64
N GLY A 332 19.53 -2.24 -12.70
CA GLY A 332 18.18 -1.73 -12.95
C GLY A 332 17.38 -1.39 -11.68
N GLU A 333 16.13 -0.98 -11.88
CA GLU A 333 15.30 -0.28 -10.88
C GLU A 333 15.10 -1.05 -9.57
N ASN A 334 15.04 -2.38 -9.64
CA ASN A 334 14.85 -3.25 -8.47
C ASN A 334 16.03 -3.17 -7.46
N TRP A 335 17.17 -2.61 -7.86
CA TRP A 335 18.39 -2.55 -7.06
C TRP A 335 18.81 -1.12 -6.68
N HIS A 336 17.98 -0.11 -6.96
CA HIS A 336 18.24 1.29 -6.56
C HIS A 336 18.45 1.46 -5.05
N LYS A 337 17.88 0.56 -4.22
CA LYS A 337 18.09 0.53 -2.77
C LYS A 337 19.57 0.43 -2.37
N LEU A 338 20.44 -0.17 -3.19
CA LEU A 338 21.87 -0.30 -2.89
C LEU A 338 22.59 1.07 -2.85
N LEU A 339 22.07 2.09 -3.55
CA LEU A 339 22.63 3.44 -3.49
C LEU A 339 22.50 4.08 -2.11
N SER A 340 21.56 3.60 -1.28
CA SER A 340 21.42 4.07 0.10
C SER A 340 22.62 3.70 0.99
N LEU A 341 23.42 2.72 0.58
CA LEU A 341 24.57 2.24 1.34
C LEU A 341 25.80 3.15 1.22
N VAL A 342 25.78 4.10 0.27
CA VAL A 342 26.90 4.99 -0.07
C VAL A 342 26.46 6.46 -0.20
N ASN A 343 25.29 6.81 0.34
CA ASN A 343 24.71 8.15 0.27
C ASN A 343 24.54 8.80 1.63
#